data_AF-A0A5K1ADH5-F1
#
_entry.id   AF-A0A5K1ADH5-F1
#
_cell.length_a   1.000
_cell.length_b   1.000
_cell.length_c   1.000
_cell.angle_alpha   90.00
_cell.angle_beta   90.00
_cell.angle_gamma   90.00
#
_symmetry.space_group_name_H-M   'P 1'
#
loop_
_entity.id
_entity.type
_entity.pdbx_description
1 polymer ?
#
loop_
_entity_poly.entity_id
_entity_poly.type
_entity_poly.pdbx_seq_one_letter_code
_entity_poly.pdbx_strand_id
1 'polypeptide(L)' 'VMCDAYTPAGNPIPTNKRYKAAEIFSHPDVVAEEP' A
#
# COMPACT_ATOMS: atom_id res chain seq x y z
N VAL A 1 4.65 -16.78 -1.34
CA VAL A 1 4.55 -15.63 -0.42
C VAL A 1 4.61 -14.38 -1.26
N MET A 2 3.58 -13.52 -1.21
CA MET A 2 3.65 -12.17 -1.81
C MET A 2 4.35 -11.25 -0.82
N CYS A 3 5.31 -10.45 -1.27
CA CYS A 3 6.15 -9.61 -0.42
C CYS A 3 6.19 -8.17 -0.92
N ASP A 4 6.31 -7.24 0.01
CA ASP A 4 6.61 -5.84 -0.25
C ASP A 4 8.09 -5.56 0.00
N ALA A 5 8.61 -4.52 -0.65
CA ALA A 5 10.02 -4.14 -0.56
C ALA A 5 10.18 -2.80 0.17
N TYR A 6 11.05 -2.79 1.17
CA TYR A 6 11.33 -1.65 2.03
C TYR A 6 12.84 -1.45 2.20
N THR A 7 13.25 -0.24 2.52
CA THR A 7 14.60 0.04 3.01
C THR A 7 14.77 -0.59 4.41
N PRO A 8 16.01 -0.79 4.88
CA PRO A 8 16.24 -1.26 6.25
C PRO A 8 15.65 -0.34 7.33
N ALA A 9 15.41 0.93 7.02
CA ALA A 9 14.76 1.89 7.90
C ALA A 9 13.21 1.79 7.89
N GLY A 10 12.63 0.90 7.07
CA GLY A 10 11.18 0.69 6.97
C GLY A 10 10.46 1.55 5.93
N ASN A 11 11.17 2.34 5.12
CA ASN A 11 10.54 3.17 4.10
C ASN A 11 10.30 2.37 2.81
N PRO A 12 9.17 2.55 2.10
CA PRO A 12 8.93 1.87 0.84
C PRO A 12 9.96 2.31 -0.21
N ILE A 13 10.54 1.34 -0.93
CA ILE A 13 11.44 1.67 -2.05
C ILE A 13 10.64 2.23 -3.24
N PRO A 14 11.26 2.96 -4.20
CA PRO A 14 10.53 3.63 -5.29
C PRO A 14 9.65 2.71 -6.16
N THR A 15 10.00 1.42 -6.24
CA THR A 15 9.28 0.39 -6.99
C THR A 15 8.20 -0.32 -6.17
N ASN A 16 8.12 -0.13 -4.86
CA ASN A 16 7.02 -0.65 -4.04
C ASN A 16 5.75 0.19 -4.29
N LYS A 17 4.92 -0.28 -5.24
CA LYS A 17 3.63 0.36 -5.57
C LYS A 17 2.51 -0.07 -4.62
N ARG A 18 2.67 -1.23 -3.98
CA ARG A 18 1.66 -1.82 -3.10
C ARG A 18 1.47 -1.02 -1.80
N TYR A 19 2.53 -0.42 -1.25
CA TYR A 19 2.42 0.46 -0.09
C TYR A 19 1.45 1.64 -0.34
N LYS A 20 1.62 2.35 -1.47
CA LYS A 20 0.72 3.47 -1.84
C LYS A 20 -0.69 3.00 -2.18
N ALA A 21 -0.83 1.84 -2.81
CA ALA A 21 -2.14 1.26 -3.07
C ALA A 21 -2.87 0.96 -1.75
N ALA A 22 -2.18 0.36 -0.77
CA ALA A 22 -2.75 0.07 0.53
C ALA A 22 -3.24 1.34 1.25
N GLU A 23 -2.50 2.46 1.14
CA GLU A 23 -2.93 3.76 1.64
C GLU A 23 -4.24 4.23 1.00
N ILE A 24 -4.35 4.15 -0.34
CA ILE A 24 -5.56 4.55 -1.08
C ILE A 24 -6.76 3.67 -0.70
N PHE A 25 -6.59 2.35 -0.68
CA PHE A 25 -7.68 1.41 -0.35
C PHE A 25 -8.09 1.44 1.12
N SER A 26 -7.28 2.03 1.99
CA SER A 26 -7.66 2.26 3.39
C SER A 26 -8.51 3.53 3.57
N HIS A 27 -8.71 4.33 2.51
CA HIS A 27 -9.50 5.55 2.58
C HIS A 27 -11.00 5.22 2.73
N PRO A 28 -11.73 5.82 3.70
CA PRO A 28 -13.13 5.50 3.96
C PRO A 28 -14.03 5.59 2.72
N ASP A 29 -13.79 6.59 1.87
CA ASP A 29 -14.56 6.78 0.63
C ASP A 29 -14.37 5.61 -0.35
N VAL A 30 -13.16 5.06 -0.44
CA VAL A 30 -12.86 3.92 -1.32
C VAL A 30 -13.43 2.62 -0.73
N VAL A 31 -13.36 2.46 0.59
CA VAL A 31 -13.95 1.31 1.29
C VAL A 31 -15.48 1.31 1.14
N ALA A 32 -16.12 2.48 1.15
CA ALA A 32 -17.56 2.61 0.97
C ALA A 32 -18.05 2.28 -0.45
N GLU A 33 -17.16 2.23 -1.45
CA GLU A 33 -17.48 1.83 -2.83
C GLU A 33 -17.47 0.30 -3.03
N GLU A 34 -17.00 -0.48 -2.06
CA GLU A 34 -17.05 -1.94 -2.12
C GLU A 34 -18.52 -2.43 -1.98
N PRO A 35 -19.04 -3.24 -2.93
CA PRO A 35 -20.43 -3.73 -2.92
C PRO A 35 -20.70 -4.85 -1.91
#